data_AF-A0A438K4U9-F1
#
_entry.id   AF-A0A438K4U9-F1
#
_cell.length_a   1.000
_cell.length_b   1.000
_cell.length_c   1.000
_cell.angle_alpha   90.00
_cell.angle_beta   90.00
_cell.angle_gamma   90.00
#
_symmetry.space_group_name_H-M   'P 1'
#
loop_
_entity.id
_entity.type
_entity.pdbx_description
1 polymer ?
#
loop_
_entity_poly.entity_id
_entity_poly.type
_entity_poly.pdbx_seq_one_letter_code
_entity_poly.pdbx_strand_id
1 'polypeptide(L)' 'MSNAAQIPTSFGHELRACLRCRLVKTYDQFRESGCENCPFFKMDEDHERVVDCTTPNFNG' A
#
# COMPACT_ATOMS: atom_id res chain seq x y z
N MET A 1 -14.59 5.55 -11.09
CA MET A 1 -15.14 5.06 -9.81
C MET A 1 -14.02 5.21 -8.79
N SER A 2 -14.23 5.98 -7.72
CA SER A 2 -13.25 6.07 -6.63
C SER A 2 -13.21 4.73 -5.91
N ASN A 3 -12.12 3.98 -6.05
CA ASN A 3 -11.95 2.72 -5.33
C ASN A 3 -11.78 3.04 -3.84
N ALA A 4 -12.64 2.49 -2.99
CA ALA A 4 -12.50 2.63 -1.55
C ALA A 4 -11.21 1.92 -1.10
N ALA A 5 -10.54 2.47 -0.09
CA ALA A 5 -9.36 1.83 0.49
C ALA A 5 -9.72 0.44 1.03
N GLN A 6 -8.98 -0.58 0.58
CA GLN A 6 -9.20 -1.97 1.00
C GLN A 6 -8.53 -2.25 2.35
N ILE A 7 -9.16 -3.12 3.15
CA ILE A 7 -8.58 -3.65 4.39
C ILE A 7 -7.42 -4.61 4.09
N PRO A 8 -6.45 -4.78 4.99
CA PRO A 8 -5.43 -5.82 4.86
C PRO A 8 -6.04 -7.21 4.69
N THR A 9 -5.58 -7.98 3.69
CA THR A 9 -6.03 -9.37 3.46
C THR A 9 -5.40 -10.37 4.42
N SER A 10 -4.30 -10.02 5.06
CA SER A 10 -3.62 -10.80 6.09
C SER A 10 -2.94 -9.88 7.11
N PHE A 11 -2.61 -10.42 8.28
CA PHE A 11 -1.96 -9.71 9.38
C PHE A 11 -0.64 -10.39 9.70
N GLY A 12 0.48 -9.67 9.56
CA GLY A 12 1.81 -10.25 9.68
C GLY A 12 2.92 -9.29 9.23
N HIS A 13 4.11 -9.84 9.03
CA HIS A 13 5.29 -9.08 8.58
C HIS A 13 5.17 -8.56 7.15
N GLU A 14 4.15 -8.99 6.39
CA GLU A 14 3.83 -8.47 5.06
C GLU A 14 3.09 -7.12 5.07
N LEU A 15 2.67 -6.61 6.24
CA LEU A 15 1.99 -5.33 6.35
C LEU A 15 2.92 -4.15 6.08
N ARG A 16 2.40 -3.16 5.36
CA ARG A 16 3.10 -1.93 5.05
C ARG A 16 2.17 -0.75 5.21
N ALA A 17 2.73 0.39 5.62
CA ALA A 17 2.02 1.66 5.66
C ALA A 17 2.50 2.56 4.53
N CYS A 18 1.56 3.12 3.76
CA CYS A 18 1.89 4.15 2.78
C CYS A 18 2.49 5.38 3.47
N LEU A 19 3.67 5.82 3.04
CA LEU A 19 4.39 6.94 3.66
C LEU A 19 3.62 8.26 3.54
N ARG A 20 2.77 8.40 2.52
CA ARG A 20 1.97 9.61 2.28
C ARG A 20 0.68 9.66 3.09
N CYS A 21 -0.18 8.66 2.95
CA CYS A 21 -1.54 8.68 3.50
C CYS A 21 -1.76 7.78 4.71
N ARG A 22 -0.74 6.99 5.10
CA ARG A 22 -0.77 6.04 6.22
C ARG A 22 -1.76 4.88 6.09
N LEU A 23 -2.36 4.69 4.91
CA LEU A 23 -3.12 3.47 4.61
C LEU A 23 -2.23 2.25 4.83
N VAL A 24 -2.76 1.28 5.58
CA VAL A 24 -2.08 0.01 5.86
C VAL A 24 -2.75 -1.09 5.04
N LYS A 25 -1.94 -1.79 4.25
CA LYS A 25 -2.31 -2.95 3.41
C LYS A 25 -1.12 -3.91 3.35
N THR A 26 -1.30 -5.11 2.80
CA THR A 26 -0.17 -6.01 2.56
C THR A 26 0.68 -5.49 1.39
N TYR A 27 1.94 -5.92 1.32
CA TYR A 27 2.81 -5.67 0.17
C TYR A 27 2.13 -6.04 -1.16
N ASP A 28 1.56 -7.24 -1.23
CA ASP A 28 0.90 -7.74 -2.44
C ASP A 28 -0.31 -6.89 -2.83
N GLN A 29 -1.09 -6.42 -1.86
CA GLN A 29 -2.20 -5.53 -2.17
C GLN A 29 -1.74 -4.17 -2.74
N PHE A 30 -0.65 -3.59 -2.25
CA PHE A 30 -0.05 -2.40 -2.86
C PHE A 30 0.50 -2.69 -4.26
N ARG A 31 1.10 -3.87 -4.46
CA ARG A 31 1.64 -4.31 -5.75
C ARG A 31 0.57 -4.53 -6.81
N GLU A 32 -0.57 -5.09 -6.42
CA GLU A 32 -1.64 -5.47 -7.35
C GLU A 32 -2.60 -4.32 -7.65
N SER A 33 -2.91 -3.49 -6.65
CA SER A 33 -3.97 -2.48 -6.73
C SER A 33 -3.53 -1.06 -6.39
N GLY A 34 -2.27 -0.89 -5.99
CA GLY A 34 -1.75 0.39 -5.55
C GLY A 34 -2.33 0.90 -4.24
N CYS A 35 -2.10 2.20 -4.01
CA CYS A 35 -2.66 2.94 -2.90
C CYS A 35 -3.84 3.79 -3.40
N GLU A 36 -5.05 3.50 -2.92
CA GLU A 36 -6.29 4.14 -3.35
C GLU A 36 -6.31 5.65 -3.06
N ASN A 37 -5.62 6.06 -1.99
CA ASN A 37 -5.48 7.47 -1.62
C ASN A 37 -4.33 8.18 -2.36
N CYS A 38 -3.45 7.44 -3.04
CA CYS A 38 -2.25 7.97 -3.68
C CYS A 38 -2.01 7.34 -5.07
N PRO A 39 -2.97 7.46 -6.01
CA PRO A 39 -2.87 6.81 -7.33
C PRO A 39 -1.69 7.33 -8.17
N PHE A 40 -1.17 8.53 -7.88
CA PHE A 40 0.01 9.09 -8.53
C PHE A 40 1.30 8.31 -8.26
N PHE A 41 1.32 7.40 -7.28
CA PHE A 41 2.46 6.49 -7.10
C PHE A 41 2.50 5.38 -8.13
N LYS A 42 1.39 5.00 -8.77
CA LYS A 42 1.33 3.99 -9.84
C LYS A 42 2.00 2.66 -9.47
N MET A 43 1.81 2.20 -8.23
CA MET A 43 2.46 0.99 -7.71
C MET A 43 1.94 -0.30 -8.37
N ASP A 44 0.76 -0.24 -8.99
CA ASP A 44 0.14 -1.30 -9.79
C ASP A 44 0.80 -1.45 -11.17
N GLU A 45 1.38 -0.37 -11.70
CA GLU A 45 2.16 -0.36 -12.95
C GLU A 45 3.67 -0.56 -12.70
N ASP A 46 4.20 0.01 -11.61
CA ASP A 46 5.61 -0.01 -11.22
C ASP A 46 5.78 -0.54 -9.79
N HIS A 47 6.02 -1.86 -9.72
CA HIS A 47 6.02 -2.62 -8.46
C HIS A 47 7.22 -2.28 -7.56
N GLU A 48 8.31 -1.75 -8.13
CA GLU A 48 9.48 -1.32 -7.36
C GLU A 48 9.09 -0.16 -6.42
N ARG A 49 8.14 0.68 -6.83
CA ARG A 49 7.67 1.83 -6.04
C ARG A 49 6.94 1.45 -4.77
N VAL A 50 6.47 0.21 -4.63
CA VAL A 50 5.86 -0.26 -3.38
C VAL A 50 6.86 -0.11 -2.23
N VAL A 51 8.11 -0.53 -2.44
CA VAL A 51 9.13 -0.47 -1.39
C VAL A 51 9.55 0.96 -1.08
N ASP A 52 9.65 1.82 -2.10
CA ASP A 52 10.06 3.23 -1.94
C ASP A 52 9.00 4.11 -1.27
N CYS A 53 7.73 3.81 -1.50
CA CYS A 53 6.61 4.64 -1.07
C CYS A 53 5.87 4.10 0.17
N THR A 54 6.30 2.95 0.71
CA THR A 54 5.67 2.31 1.87
C THR A 54 6.72 1.75 2.84
N THR A 55 6.38 1.67 4.12
CA THR A 55 7.27 1.15 5.17
C THR A 55 6.64 -0.04 5.89
N PRO A 56 7.40 -1.12 6.19
CA PRO A 56 6.94 -2.15 7.13
C PRO A 56 7.07 -1.70 8.59
N ASN A 57 7.85 -0.66 8.86
CA ASN A 57 8.09 -0.12 10.19
C ASN A 57 7.06 0.99 10.48
N PHE A 58 5.95 0.62 11.10
CA PHE A 58 4.93 1.54 11.58
C PHE A 58 4.39 1.07 12.94
N ASN A 59 3.82 2.01 13.70
CA ASN A 59 3.21 1.76 15.01
C ASN A 59 1.77 2.28 14.97
N GLY A 60 0.86 1.56 15.63
CA GLY A 60 -0.55 1.88 15.78
C GLY A 60 -1.03 1.62 17.19
#